data_AF-A0AB73RSE6-F1
#
_entry.id   AF-A0AB73RSE6-F1
#
_cell.length_a   1.000
_cell.length_b   1.000
_cell.length_c   1.000
_cell.angle_alpha   90.00
_cell.angle_beta   90.00
_cell.angle_gamma   90.00
#
_symmetry.space_group_name_H-M   'P 1'
#
loop_
_entity.id
_entity.type
_entity.pdbx_description
1 polymer ?
#
loop_
_entity_poly.entity_id
_entity_poly.type
_entity_poly.pdbx_seq_one_letter_code
_entity_poly.pdbx_strand_id
1 'polypeptide(L)'
;MMAGGRIKGISISIDGETTGLQNALKDVNKRSNDLTKELKDVERLLKFDPGNIEALAQKQQLLTQQIENTTQKLDKLKAAEQQVQAQFQNGKISEEQYRAFRREIEFTEGSLNGLKNKLGNMKAEQDSVASSTRQLETLFSATGKSVDDFAGALGNRLVNAIKSGTATSRQLEQAIGIIGREALGAETDIEKLQRALRSVDAGNSIQQVRNELRDLQQEAGRTEKKFEGLKVGLENVIGGMAAGGGIASAVEKAMDMSKLQTKIDITFDVPESSKQSVEAAVRGVTAYGVDAEASLEGVRRQWALNKNVSDEANAAIVKGAAVIAQSYEGIDFTELIQETNEIGNELGISQDGALGLTNALLKMGFPPEQLDIIAEYGGQLTRAGYSAEEVQAIMEAGVETGTWNIDNLLDGLKEGRIKAAEFGQGVDKAMKEALEGTNISAEQVQKWGQAVANGGKEGSAAMTEIAQALSQVDDETKRNELGVKFFGR
;
A
#
# COMPACT_ATOMS: atom_id res chain seq x y z
N MET A 1 -13.09 24.88 -0.80
CA MET A 1 -14.11 25.84 -1.26
C MET A 1 -13.95 27.14 -0.48
N MET A 2 -13.99 28.28 -1.16
CA MET A 2 -13.73 29.60 -0.57
C MET A 2 -14.93 30.14 0.20
N ALA A 3 -14.66 30.63 1.42
CA ALA A 3 -15.59 31.29 2.34
C ALA A 3 -16.28 32.55 1.81
N GLY A 4 -15.72 33.21 0.79
CA GLY A 4 -16.12 34.55 0.36
C GLY A 4 -17.56 34.67 -0.16
N GLY A 5 -18.20 33.55 -0.53
CA GLY A 5 -19.59 33.54 -0.99
C GLY A 5 -20.65 33.41 0.12
N ARG A 6 -20.29 32.88 1.30
CA ARG A 6 -21.28 32.39 2.28
C ARG A 6 -21.82 33.45 3.24
N ILE A 7 -21.11 34.58 3.38
CA ILE A 7 -21.41 35.62 4.38
C ILE A 7 -21.77 36.97 3.74
N LYS A 8 -22.08 36.95 2.45
CA LYS A 8 -22.35 38.17 1.67
C LYS A 8 -23.64 38.84 2.15
N GLY A 9 -23.57 40.16 2.38
CA GLY A 9 -24.72 40.97 2.79
C GLY A 9 -24.96 41.05 4.30
N ILE A 10 -24.11 40.44 5.12
CA ILE A 10 -24.12 40.59 6.57
C ILE A 10 -23.26 41.81 6.93
N SER A 11 -23.83 42.75 7.68
CA SER A 11 -23.09 43.92 8.20
C SER A 11 -22.73 43.70 9.66
N ILE A 12 -21.61 44.24 10.12
CA ILE A 12 -21.19 44.23 11.53
C ILE A 12 -20.67 45.61 11.89
N SER A 13 -20.77 45.97 13.17
CA SER A 13 -20.18 47.18 13.72
C SER A 13 -18.92 46.81 14.49
N ILE A 14 -17.79 47.40 14.10
CA ILE A 14 -16.50 47.28 14.78
C ILE A 14 -16.12 48.71 15.20
N ASP A 15 -15.90 48.92 16.49
CA ASP A 15 -15.53 50.24 17.06
C ASP A 15 -16.47 51.40 16.67
N GLY A 16 -17.76 51.09 16.44
CA GLY A 16 -18.79 52.08 16.06
C GLY A 16 -18.93 52.31 14.55
N GLU A 17 -18.05 51.76 13.71
CA GLU A 17 -18.15 51.81 12.25
C GLU A 17 -18.84 50.55 11.70
N THR A 18 -19.86 50.75 10.86
CA THR A 18 -20.56 49.65 10.19
C THR A 18 -19.82 49.23 8.93
N THR A 19 -19.40 47.97 8.84
CA THR A 19 -18.75 47.37 7.67
C THR A 19 -19.36 46.02 7.32
N GLY A 20 -19.17 45.56 6.08
CA GLY A 20 -19.59 44.22 5.68
C GLY A 20 -18.69 43.16 6.32
N LEU A 21 -19.27 42.08 6.85
CA LEU A 21 -18.52 40.97 7.45
C LEU A 21 -17.49 40.39 6.46
N GLN A 22 -17.82 40.34 5.17
CA GLN A 22 -16.87 39.92 4.13
C GLN A 22 -15.64 40.84 4.02
N ASN A 23 -15.81 42.14 4.27
CA ASN A 23 -14.71 43.10 4.22
C ASN A 23 -13.85 42.99 5.49
N ALA A 24 -14.48 42.82 6.66
CA ALA A 24 -13.78 42.61 7.93
C ALA A 24 -12.91 41.34 7.95
N LEU A 25 -13.26 40.34 7.14
CA LEU A 25 -12.52 39.09 6.97
C LEU A 25 -11.60 39.08 5.73
N LYS A 26 -11.51 40.17 4.97
CA LYS A 26 -10.77 40.20 3.70
C LYS A 26 -9.29 39.82 3.86
N ASP A 27 -8.63 40.42 4.85
CA ASP A 27 -7.18 40.21 5.03
C ASP A 27 -6.85 38.82 5.53
N VAL A 28 -7.62 38.29 6.50
CA VAL A 28 -7.44 36.91 6.99
C VAL A 28 -7.73 35.88 5.90
N ASN A 29 -8.71 36.14 5.02
CA ASN A 29 -8.98 35.28 3.87
C ASN A 29 -7.85 35.38 2.82
N LYS A 30 -7.32 36.58 2.55
CA LYS A 30 -6.19 36.76 1.63
C LYS A 30 -4.95 36.02 2.15
N ARG A 31 -4.59 36.22 3.42
CA ARG A 31 -3.44 35.55 4.04
C ARG A 31 -3.61 34.03 4.06
N SER A 32 -4.82 33.51 4.32
CA SER A 32 -5.10 32.08 4.25
C SER A 32 -4.84 31.50 2.86
N ASN A 33 -5.17 32.23 1.79
CA ASN A 33 -4.92 31.77 0.42
C ASN A 33 -3.43 31.75 0.08
N ASP A 34 -2.69 32.79 0.49
CA ASP A 34 -1.26 32.88 0.24
C ASP A 34 -0.52 31.76 0.97
N LEU A 35 -0.80 31.58 2.27
CA LEU A 35 -0.26 30.47 3.06
C LEU A 35 -0.65 29.09 2.49
N THR A 36 -1.85 28.93 1.93
CA THR A 36 -2.26 27.65 1.31
C THR A 36 -1.46 27.35 0.05
N LYS A 37 -1.12 28.37 -0.74
CA LYS A 37 -0.29 28.19 -1.94
C LYS A 37 1.13 27.81 -1.55
N GLU A 38 1.73 28.55 -0.61
CA GLU A 38 3.06 28.26 -0.09
C GLU A 38 3.13 26.83 0.49
N LEU A 39 2.14 26.42 1.28
CA LEU A 39 2.09 25.07 1.85
C LEU A 39 2.01 23.99 0.76
N LYS A 40 1.26 24.22 -0.32
CA LYS A 40 1.18 23.28 -1.45
C LYS A 40 2.50 23.15 -2.20
N ASP A 41 3.23 24.24 -2.36
CA ASP A 41 4.52 24.22 -3.05
C ASP A 41 5.57 23.50 -2.20
N VAL A 42 5.58 23.73 -0.88
CA VAL A 42 6.40 22.97 0.07
C VAL A 42 6.02 21.48 0.08
N GLU A 43 4.73 21.15 0.07
CA GLU A 43 4.28 19.75 0.00
C GLU A 43 4.69 19.07 -1.31
N ARG A 44 4.68 19.80 -2.45
CA ARG A 44 5.21 19.28 -3.71
C ARG A 44 6.71 19.02 -3.62
N LEU A 45 7.48 19.96 -3.08
CA LEU A 45 8.91 19.78 -2.88
C LEU A 45 9.19 18.53 -2.03
N LEU A 46 8.47 18.35 -0.92
CA LEU A 46 8.60 17.18 -0.05
C LEU A 46 8.15 15.86 -0.69
N LYS A 47 7.32 15.90 -1.75
CA LYS A 47 7.01 14.69 -2.54
C LYS A 47 8.19 14.28 -3.42
N PHE A 48 8.93 15.24 -3.97
CA PHE A 48 10.12 14.99 -4.78
C PHE A 48 11.35 14.68 -3.93
N ASP A 49 11.52 15.40 -2.82
CA ASP A 49 12.62 15.27 -1.88
C ASP A 49 12.09 15.17 -0.43
N PRO A 50 11.69 13.96 0.02
CA PRO A 50 11.08 13.75 1.33
C PRO A 50 11.98 14.09 2.53
N GLY A 51 13.31 14.10 2.37
CA GLY A 51 14.25 14.43 3.44
C GLY A 51 14.75 15.86 3.41
N ASN A 52 14.09 16.75 2.66
CA ASN A 52 14.45 18.16 2.63
C ASN A 52 14.14 18.83 3.97
N ILE A 53 15.17 18.96 4.82
CA ILE A 53 15.06 19.50 6.19
C ILE A 53 14.52 20.94 6.17
N GLU A 54 14.93 21.74 5.21
CA GLU A 54 14.47 23.13 5.08
C GLU A 54 12.98 23.19 4.73
N ALA A 55 12.53 22.38 3.78
CA ALA A 55 11.12 22.28 3.40
C ALA A 55 10.25 21.73 4.54
N LEU A 56 10.76 20.78 5.35
CA LEU A 56 10.07 20.30 6.54
C LEU A 56 9.89 21.41 7.59
N ALA A 57 10.92 22.21 7.82
CA ALA A 57 10.85 23.36 8.72
C ALA A 57 9.86 24.42 8.19
N GLN A 58 9.90 24.71 6.89
CA GLN A 58 8.94 25.62 6.25
C GLN A 58 7.50 25.10 6.36
N LYS A 59 7.26 23.79 6.17
CA LYS A 59 5.95 23.17 6.35
C LYS A 59 5.42 23.38 7.76
N GLN A 60 6.26 23.17 8.78
CA GLN A 60 5.89 23.41 10.17
C GLN A 60 5.51 24.87 10.42
N GLN A 61 6.31 25.81 9.93
CA GLN A 61 6.05 27.23 10.08
C GLN A 61 4.74 27.65 9.38
N LEU A 62 4.52 27.19 8.15
CA LEU A 62 3.31 27.49 7.38
C LEU A 62 2.05 26.91 8.02
N LEU A 63 2.13 25.68 8.57
CA LEU A 63 1.03 25.09 9.33
C LEU A 63 0.70 25.90 10.59
N THR A 64 1.71 26.32 11.35
CA THR A 64 1.53 27.20 12.52
C THR A 64 0.88 28.53 12.13
N GLN A 65 1.38 29.19 11.08
CA GLN A 65 0.80 30.44 10.59
C GLN A 65 -0.64 30.27 10.08
N GLN A 66 -0.97 29.14 9.44
CA GLN A 66 -2.35 28.82 9.06
C GLN A 66 -3.26 28.63 10.26
N ILE A 67 -2.79 27.96 11.32
CA ILE A 67 -3.53 27.77 12.56
C ILE A 67 -3.82 29.14 13.20
N GLU A 68 -2.81 30.01 13.31
CA GLU A 68 -2.97 31.36 13.85
C GLU A 68 -3.97 32.18 13.03
N ASN A 69 -3.81 32.23 11.71
CA ASN A 69 -4.70 32.99 10.83
C ASN A 69 -6.14 32.44 10.83
N THR A 70 -6.31 31.11 10.90
CA THR A 70 -7.65 30.48 11.00
C THR A 70 -8.29 30.74 12.36
N THR A 71 -7.50 30.76 13.44
CA THR A 71 -7.97 31.14 14.78
C THR A 71 -8.45 32.59 14.79
N GLN A 72 -7.68 33.53 14.23
CA GLN A 72 -8.10 34.93 14.11
C GLN A 72 -9.39 35.09 13.30
N LYS A 73 -9.56 34.32 12.22
CA LYS A 73 -10.82 34.30 11.46
C LYS A 73 -11.99 33.80 12.30
N LEU A 74 -11.79 32.72 13.05
CA LEU A 74 -12.81 32.16 13.93
C LEU A 74 -13.21 33.16 15.02
N ASP A 75 -12.25 33.83 15.64
CA ASP A 75 -12.51 34.84 16.68
C ASP A 75 -13.32 36.01 16.14
N LYS A 76 -12.99 36.50 14.94
CA LYS A 76 -13.78 37.55 14.26
C LYS A 76 -15.19 37.09 13.93
N LEU A 77 -15.37 35.84 13.50
CA LEU A 77 -16.69 35.27 13.25
C LEU A 77 -17.50 35.15 14.55
N LYS A 78 -16.91 34.64 15.64
CA LYS A 78 -17.57 34.53 16.95
C LYS A 78 -17.92 35.90 17.54
N ALA A 79 -17.05 36.89 17.39
CA ALA A 79 -17.33 38.26 17.81
C ALA A 79 -18.52 38.88 17.04
N ALA A 80 -18.69 38.51 15.76
CA ALA A 80 -19.82 38.95 14.95
C ALA A 80 -21.14 38.23 15.31
N GLU A 81 -21.10 37.06 15.94
CA GLU A 81 -22.25 36.15 16.10
C GLU A 81 -23.46 36.83 16.76
N GLN A 82 -23.24 37.56 17.85
CA GLN A 82 -24.32 38.27 18.55
C GLN A 82 -25.00 39.32 17.65
N GLN A 83 -24.22 40.05 16.85
CA GLN A 83 -24.74 41.07 15.94
C GLN A 83 -25.50 40.45 14.76
N VAL A 84 -25.03 39.31 14.26
CA VAL A 84 -25.70 38.54 13.20
C VAL A 84 -27.02 37.96 13.71
N GLN A 85 -27.03 37.42 14.92
CA GLN A 85 -28.25 36.91 15.56
C GLN A 85 -29.29 38.03 15.78
N ALA A 86 -28.86 39.21 16.26
CA ALA A 86 -29.74 40.36 16.42
C ALA A 86 -30.29 40.85 15.06
N GLN A 87 -29.49 40.86 14.00
CA GLN A 87 -29.96 41.20 12.66
C GLN A 87 -30.99 40.21 12.14
N PHE A 88 -30.83 38.92 12.42
CA PHE A 88 -31.79 37.88 12.04
C PHE A 88 -33.12 38.06 12.80
N GLN A 89 -33.07 38.26 14.12
CA GLN A 89 -34.26 38.49 14.96
C GLN A 89 -35.03 39.74 14.54
N ASN A 90 -34.33 40.78 14.11
CA ASN A 90 -34.94 42.02 13.63
C ASN A 90 -35.32 41.99 12.14
N GLY A 91 -35.21 40.84 11.46
CA GLY A 91 -35.59 40.66 10.05
C GLY A 91 -34.67 41.37 9.04
N LYS A 92 -33.47 41.81 9.45
CA LYS A 92 -32.51 42.52 8.59
C LYS A 92 -31.69 41.57 7.69
N ILE A 93 -31.56 40.31 8.07
CA ILE A 93 -30.93 39.26 7.25
C ILE A 93 -31.88 38.06 7.13
N SER A 94 -31.78 37.33 6.01
CA SER A 94 -32.62 36.15 5.79
C SER A 94 -32.19 34.95 6.63
N GLU A 95 -33.08 33.97 6.80
CA GLU A 95 -32.74 32.68 7.42
C GLU A 95 -31.59 31.98 6.68
N GLU A 96 -31.54 32.10 5.35
CA GLU A 96 -30.47 31.55 4.54
C GLU A 96 -29.12 32.19 4.88
N GLN A 97 -29.05 33.52 5.00
CA GLN A 97 -27.82 34.23 5.38
C GLN A 97 -27.39 33.86 6.80
N TYR A 98 -28.33 33.74 7.74
CA TYR A 98 -28.05 33.30 9.10
C TYR A 98 -27.49 31.87 9.14
N ARG A 99 -28.12 30.93 8.43
CA ARG A 99 -27.61 29.54 8.30
C ARG A 99 -26.25 29.48 7.62
N ALA A 100 -26.02 30.32 6.61
CA ALA A 100 -24.73 30.37 5.92
C ALA A 100 -23.60 30.90 6.81
N PHE A 101 -23.88 31.88 7.66
CA PHE A 101 -22.95 32.36 8.69
C PHE A 101 -22.62 31.27 9.72
N ARG A 102 -23.63 30.56 10.26
CA ARG A 102 -23.39 29.45 11.19
C ARG A 102 -22.53 28.35 10.56
N ARG A 103 -22.82 27.97 9.31
CA ARG A 103 -21.98 27.03 8.56
C ARG A 103 -20.54 27.54 8.42
N GLU A 104 -20.34 28.84 8.19
CA GLU A 104 -19.00 29.40 8.06
C GLU A 104 -18.18 29.30 9.36
N ILE A 105 -18.82 29.44 10.53
CA ILE A 105 -18.18 29.15 11.84
C ILE A 105 -17.78 27.68 11.90
N GLU A 106 -18.72 26.76 11.65
CA GLU A 106 -18.47 25.31 11.72
C GLU A 106 -17.37 24.87 10.73
N PHE A 107 -17.38 25.39 9.50
CA PHE A 107 -16.31 25.15 8.52
C PHE A 107 -14.96 25.68 8.97
N THR A 108 -14.93 26.84 9.65
CA THR A 108 -13.69 27.43 10.16
C THR A 108 -13.15 26.63 11.35
N GLU A 109 -14.02 26.16 12.26
CA GLU A 109 -13.65 25.27 13.37
C GLU A 109 -13.12 23.92 12.87
N GLY A 110 -13.81 23.31 11.90
CA GLY A 110 -13.35 22.07 11.26
C GLY A 110 -12.00 22.24 10.57
N SER A 111 -11.80 23.36 9.86
CA SER A 111 -10.52 23.68 9.22
C SER A 111 -9.39 23.86 10.24
N LEU A 112 -9.66 24.56 11.34
CA LEU A 112 -8.70 24.77 12.43
C LEU A 112 -8.26 23.43 13.06
N ASN A 113 -9.23 22.56 13.34
CA ASN A 113 -8.94 21.22 13.87
C ASN A 113 -8.13 20.38 12.88
N GLY A 114 -8.48 20.42 11.59
CA GLY A 114 -7.72 19.74 10.55
C GLY A 114 -6.26 20.21 10.46
N LEU A 115 -6.02 21.52 10.57
CA LEU A 115 -4.67 22.09 10.59
C LEU A 115 -3.87 21.68 11.84
N LYS A 116 -4.50 21.71 13.02
CA LYS A 116 -3.90 21.23 14.28
C LYS A 116 -3.52 19.75 14.19
N ASN A 117 -4.39 18.93 13.63
CA ASN A 117 -4.12 17.50 13.42
C ASN A 117 -2.95 17.29 12.45
N LYS A 118 -2.89 18.03 11.34
CA LYS A 118 -1.75 17.97 10.40
C LYS A 118 -0.42 18.32 11.08
N LEU A 119 -0.39 19.37 11.90
CA LEU A 119 0.79 19.77 12.66
C LEU A 119 1.18 18.71 13.70
N GLY A 120 0.19 18.17 14.42
CA GLY A 120 0.40 17.09 15.40
C GLY A 120 0.98 15.82 14.77
N ASN A 121 0.39 15.36 13.66
CA ASN A 121 0.86 14.17 12.93
C ASN A 121 2.29 14.35 12.41
N MET A 122 2.61 15.54 11.90
CA MET A 122 3.97 15.83 11.43
C MET A 122 4.98 15.82 12.58
N LYS A 123 4.62 16.36 13.75
CA LYS A 123 5.49 16.31 14.94
C LYS A 123 5.67 14.86 15.44
N ALA A 124 4.59 14.09 15.48
CA ALA A 124 4.65 12.69 15.85
C ALA A 124 5.55 11.88 14.90
N GLU A 125 5.46 12.12 13.59
CA GLU A 125 6.36 11.49 12.61
C GLU A 125 7.82 11.88 12.82
N GLN A 126 8.11 13.15 13.12
CA GLN A 126 9.47 13.60 13.46
C GLN A 126 10.02 12.88 14.71
N ASP A 127 9.20 12.78 15.75
CA ASP A 127 9.56 12.09 17.00
C ASP A 127 9.80 10.59 16.75
N SER A 128 8.95 9.95 15.93
CA SER A 128 9.08 8.55 15.52
C SER A 128 10.33 8.31 14.68
N VAL A 129 10.63 9.16 13.70
CA VAL A 129 11.88 9.10 12.92
C VAL A 129 13.08 9.22 13.84
N ALA A 130 13.12 10.22 14.73
CA ALA A 130 14.23 10.40 15.66
C ALA A 130 14.41 9.22 16.62
N SER A 131 13.31 8.59 17.05
CA SER A 131 13.34 7.36 17.86
C SER A 131 13.89 6.18 17.08
N SER A 132 13.38 5.93 15.87
CA SER A 132 13.79 4.80 15.04
C SER A 132 15.23 4.95 14.53
N THR A 133 15.69 6.17 14.23
CA THR A 133 17.11 6.43 13.92
C THR A 133 18.01 6.07 15.10
N ARG A 134 17.68 6.49 16.33
CA ARG A 134 18.45 6.12 17.53
C ARG A 134 18.45 4.60 17.79
N GLN A 135 17.32 3.92 17.57
CA GLN A 135 17.25 2.47 17.68
C GLN A 135 18.13 1.78 16.64
N LEU A 136 18.14 2.28 15.41
CA LEU A 136 18.98 1.78 14.33
C LEU A 136 20.48 1.98 14.62
N GLU A 137 20.87 3.15 15.13
CA GLU A 137 22.23 3.43 15.60
C GLU A 137 22.65 2.51 16.77
N THR A 138 21.72 2.27 17.70
CA THR A 138 21.92 1.33 18.80
C THR A 138 22.13 -0.10 18.28
N LEU A 139 21.34 -0.52 17.30
CA LEU A 139 21.45 -1.83 16.67
C LEU A 139 22.80 -2.01 15.99
N PHE A 140 23.27 -1.00 15.25
CA PHE A 140 24.61 -0.98 14.66
C PHE A 140 25.71 -1.05 15.72
N SER A 141 25.58 -0.27 16.81
CA SER A 141 26.55 -0.26 17.91
C SER A 141 26.59 -1.58 18.69
N ALA A 142 25.45 -2.27 18.80
CA ALA A 142 25.35 -3.55 19.49
C ALA A 142 25.84 -4.72 18.62
N THR A 143 25.55 -4.70 17.32
CA THR A 143 25.95 -5.76 16.38
C THR A 143 27.35 -5.58 15.82
N GLY A 144 27.92 -4.37 15.89
CA GLY A 144 29.18 -4.01 15.26
C GLY A 144 29.10 -3.93 13.73
N LYS A 145 27.88 -3.83 13.19
CA LYS A 145 27.59 -3.73 11.75
C LYS A 145 27.12 -2.32 11.39
N SER A 146 27.02 -2.07 10.10
CA SER A 146 26.56 -0.82 9.48
C SER A 146 25.42 -1.11 8.52
N VAL A 147 24.74 -0.07 8.03
CA VAL A 147 23.69 -0.22 7.01
C VAL A 147 24.19 -0.90 5.72
N ASP A 148 25.48 -0.75 5.39
CA ASP A 148 26.09 -1.36 4.20
C ASP A 148 26.21 -2.87 4.30
N ASP A 149 26.41 -3.39 5.52
CA ASP A 149 26.48 -4.84 5.76
C ASP A 149 25.15 -5.54 5.49
N PHE A 150 24.06 -4.78 5.39
CA PHE A 150 22.70 -5.27 5.14
C PHE A 150 22.15 -4.80 3.78
N ALA A 151 22.98 -4.24 2.91
CA ALA A 151 22.52 -3.66 1.65
C ALA A 151 21.78 -4.66 0.76
N GLY A 152 22.19 -5.93 0.77
CA GLY A 152 21.51 -7.00 0.02
C GLY A 152 20.08 -7.28 0.50
N ALA A 153 19.83 -7.18 1.81
CA ALA A 153 18.51 -7.44 2.40
C ALA A 153 17.60 -6.20 2.39
N LEU A 154 18.18 -5.01 2.57
CA LEU A 154 17.43 -3.74 2.61
C LEU A 154 17.12 -3.21 1.21
N GLY A 155 17.97 -3.53 0.23
CA GLY A 155 17.92 -2.95 -1.11
C GLY A 155 18.45 -1.51 -1.17
N ASN A 156 18.97 -1.12 -2.33
CA ASN A 156 19.68 0.15 -2.53
C ASN A 156 18.84 1.38 -2.17
N ARG A 157 17.52 1.36 -2.42
CA ARG A 157 16.64 2.50 -2.14
C ARG A 157 16.54 2.79 -0.64
N LEU A 158 16.35 1.76 0.17
CA LEU A 158 16.21 1.90 1.62
C LEU A 158 17.56 2.23 2.27
N VAL A 159 18.66 1.60 1.81
CA VAL A 159 20.02 1.95 2.23
C VAL A 159 20.30 3.42 1.98
N ASN A 160 20.03 3.91 0.76
CA ASN A 160 20.24 5.31 0.43
C ASN A 160 19.37 6.22 1.30
N ALA A 161 18.09 5.90 1.49
CA ALA A 161 17.20 6.71 2.32
C ALA A 161 17.68 6.82 3.78
N ILE A 162 18.17 5.71 4.35
CA ILE A 162 18.77 5.70 5.70
C ILE A 162 20.03 6.56 5.73
N LYS A 163 20.94 6.38 4.77
CA LYS A 163 22.20 7.13 4.68
C LYS A 163 21.99 8.63 4.49
N SER A 164 21.02 9.02 3.68
CA SER A 164 20.68 10.43 3.44
C SER A 164 19.77 11.03 4.50
N GLY A 165 19.35 10.26 5.51
CA GLY A 165 18.42 10.73 6.54
C GLY A 165 17.02 11.06 6.01
N THR A 166 16.66 10.53 4.83
CA THR A 166 15.37 10.76 4.17
C THR A 166 14.36 9.62 4.43
N ALA A 167 14.77 8.60 5.19
CA ALA A 167 13.90 7.48 5.56
C ALA A 167 12.78 7.91 6.51
N THR A 168 11.55 7.47 6.22
CA THR A 168 10.40 7.66 7.11
C THR A 168 10.48 6.76 8.34
N SER A 169 9.65 7.02 9.36
CA SER A 169 9.58 6.18 10.56
C SER A 169 9.33 4.71 10.22
N ARG A 170 8.40 4.46 9.29
CA ARG A 170 8.06 3.11 8.79
C ARG A 170 9.24 2.45 8.07
N GLN A 171 9.99 3.20 7.27
CA GLN A 171 11.17 2.69 6.57
C GLN A 171 12.29 2.30 7.55
N LEU A 172 12.49 3.11 8.60
CA LEU A 172 13.45 2.82 9.66
C LEU A 172 13.03 1.61 10.50
N GLU A 173 11.74 1.50 10.86
CA GLU A 173 11.21 0.32 11.56
C GLU A 173 11.35 -0.96 10.73
N GLN A 174 11.04 -0.89 9.44
CA GLN A 174 11.26 -1.98 8.49
C GLN A 174 12.74 -2.37 8.45
N ALA A 175 13.64 -1.40 8.37
CA ALA A 175 15.07 -1.64 8.36
C ALA A 175 15.54 -2.32 9.64
N ILE A 176 15.10 -1.85 10.82
CA ILE A 176 15.39 -2.48 12.11
C ILE A 176 14.92 -3.95 12.11
N GLY A 177 13.74 -4.23 11.56
CA GLY A 177 13.21 -5.59 11.46
C GLY A 177 14.05 -6.50 10.57
N ILE A 178 14.39 -6.03 9.36
CA ILE A 178 15.22 -6.78 8.40
C ILE A 178 16.62 -7.03 8.97
N ILE A 179 17.26 -5.97 9.46
CA ILE A 179 18.59 -6.04 10.09
C ILE A 179 18.56 -6.98 11.31
N GLY A 180 17.50 -6.89 12.11
CA GLY A 180 17.29 -7.75 13.27
C GLY A 180 17.29 -9.22 12.90
N ARG A 181 16.51 -9.61 11.89
CA ARG A 181 16.45 -11.01 11.42
C ARG A 181 17.77 -11.47 10.80
N GLU A 182 18.41 -10.62 10.01
CA GLU A 182 19.68 -10.95 9.36
C GLU A 182 20.84 -11.04 10.37
N ALA A 183 20.80 -10.26 11.44
CA ALA A 183 21.84 -10.26 12.47
C ALA A 183 21.62 -11.34 13.54
N LEU A 184 20.37 -11.63 13.90
CA LEU A 184 20.01 -12.43 15.07
C LEU A 184 19.28 -13.75 14.73
N GLY A 185 18.80 -13.91 13.49
CA GLY A 185 18.11 -15.11 13.00
C GLY A 185 16.68 -14.81 12.52
N ALA A 186 16.18 -15.58 11.55
CA ALA A 186 14.88 -15.34 10.90
C ALA A 186 13.69 -15.30 11.90
N GLU A 187 13.76 -16.12 12.94
CA GLU A 187 12.74 -16.24 14.01
C GLU A 187 12.89 -15.22 15.15
N THR A 188 13.69 -14.16 14.94
CA THR A 188 13.89 -13.13 15.97
C THR A 188 12.59 -12.40 16.29
N ASP A 189 12.24 -12.35 17.58
CA ASP A 189 11.13 -11.53 18.09
C ASP A 189 11.47 -10.03 17.96
N ILE A 190 10.87 -9.41 16.95
CA ILE A 190 11.10 -8.00 16.60
C ILE A 190 10.60 -7.05 17.69
N GLU A 191 9.58 -7.43 18.47
CA GLU A 191 9.11 -6.59 19.56
C GLU A 191 10.12 -6.57 20.70
N LYS A 192 10.67 -7.74 21.08
CA LYS A 192 11.75 -7.81 22.07
C LYS A 192 12.98 -7.07 21.58
N LEU A 193 13.35 -7.21 20.29
CA LEU A 193 14.42 -6.44 19.68
C LEU A 193 14.21 -4.93 19.84
N GLN A 194 13.05 -4.41 19.41
CA GLN A 194 12.75 -2.98 19.53
C GLN A 194 12.70 -2.50 21.00
N ARG A 195 12.26 -3.34 21.94
CA ARG A 195 12.33 -3.04 23.38
C ARG A 195 13.78 -2.93 23.86
N ALA A 196 14.63 -3.88 23.47
CA ALA A 196 16.05 -3.87 23.80
C ALA A 196 16.75 -2.61 23.27
N LEU A 197 16.50 -2.26 22.01
CA LEU A 197 17.07 -1.06 21.38
C LEU A 197 16.61 0.23 22.06
N ARG A 198 15.32 0.35 22.41
CA ARG A 198 14.77 1.51 23.12
C ARG A 198 15.26 1.64 24.56
N SER A 199 15.77 0.56 25.15
CA SER A 199 16.18 0.56 26.54
C SER A 199 17.37 1.51 26.83
N VAL A 200 18.15 1.87 25.80
CA VAL A 200 19.21 2.88 25.90
C VAL A 200 18.66 4.26 26.27
N ASP A 201 17.49 4.62 25.74
CA ASP A 201 16.81 5.87 26.11
C ASP A 201 16.35 5.88 27.57
N ALA A 202 16.18 4.69 28.17
CA ALA A 202 15.88 4.51 29.59
C ALA A 202 17.16 4.42 30.47
N GLY A 203 18.34 4.65 29.89
CA GLY A 203 19.62 4.65 30.60
C GLY A 203 20.39 3.33 30.61
N ASN A 204 19.92 2.31 29.88
CA ASN A 204 20.69 1.06 29.75
C ASN A 204 21.95 1.26 28.91
N SER A 205 23.01 0.57 29.30
CA SER A 205 24.27 0.56 28.56
C SER A 205 24.16 -0.27 27.28
N ILE A 206 24.94 0.10 26.26
CA ILE A 206 25.09 -0.70 25.03
C ILE A 206 25.52 -2.14 25.34
N GLN A 207 26.25 -2.38 26.42
CA GLN A 207 26.64 -3.73 26.83
C GLN A 207 25.44 -4.58 27.27
N GLN A 208 24.45 -3.98 27.94
CA GLN A 208 23.20 -4.68 28.29
C GLN A 208 22.41 -5.00 27.03
N VAL A 209 22.29 -4.05 26.09
CA VAL A 209 21.64 -4.29 24.81
C VAL A 209 22.32 -5.45 24.06
N ARG A 210 23.65 -5.48 24.00
CA ARG A 210 24.40 -6.60 23.39
C ARG A 210 24.05 -7.94 24.01
N ASN A 211 23.88 -7.99 25.33
CA ASN A 211 23.50 -9.23 26.02
C ASN A 211 22.08 -9.63 25.65
N GLU A 212 21.13 -8.70 25.65
CA GLU A 212 19.74 -8.96 25.24
C GLU A 212 19.64 -9.44 23.78
N LEU A 213 20.43 -8.85 22.87
CA LEU A 213 20.49 -9.31 21.48
C LEU A 213 21.06 -10.73 21.35
N ARG A 214 22.06 -11.09 22.17
CA ARG A 214 22.60 -12.46 22.22
C ARG A 214 21.58 -13.47 22.74
N ASP A 215 20.79 -13.09 23.74
CA ASP A 215 19.72 -13.93 24.27
C ASP A 215 18.63 -14.16 23.20
N LEU A 216 18.27 -13.11 22.46
CA LEU A 216 17.35 -13.21 21.32
C LEU A 216 17.88 -14.13 20.21
N GLN A 217 19.16 -14.02 19.87
CA GLN A 217 19.80 -14.90 18.89
C GLN A 217 19.76 -16.37 19.33
N GLN A 218 20.00 -16.64 20.62
CA GLN A 218 19.89 -18.00 21.16
C GLN A 218 18.46 -18.52 21.17
N GLU A 219 17.47 -17.67 21.42
CA GLU A 219 16.05 -18.01 21.36
C GLU A 219 15.64 -18.38 19.92
N ALA A 220 16.02 -17.56 18.93
CA ALA A 220 15.76 -17.81 17.52
C ALA A 220 16.40 -19.14 17.04
N GLY A 221 17.67 -19.38 17.38
CA GLY A 221 18.38 -20.62 17.00
C GLY A 221 17.85 -21.91 17.64
N ARG A 222 17.07 -21.82 18.73
CA ARG A 222 16.38 -22.98 19.34
C ARG A 222 15.09 -23.34 18.61
N THR A 223 14.46 -22.37 17.96
CA THR A 223 13.24 -22.57 17.17
C THR A 223 13.56 -23.23 15.83
N GLU A 224 14.66 -22.84 15.18
CA GLU A 224 15.13 -23.38 13.89
C GLU A 224 15.36 -24.90 13.91
N LYS A 225 15.88 -25.45 15.02
CA LYS A 225 16.13 -26.90 15.19
C LYS A 225 14.86 -27.76 15.31
N LYS A 226 13.67 -27.17 15.48
CA LYS A 226 12.40 -27.92 15.56
C LYS A 226 11.72 -28.13 14.20
N PHE A 227 12.24 -27.55 13.11
CA PHE A 227 11.55 -27.50 11.82
C PHE A 227 12.31 -28.14 10.63
N GLU A 228 13.47 -28.77 10.84
CA GLU A 228 14.26 -29.43 9.77
C GLU A 228 13.55 -30.60 9.04
N GLY A 229 12.33 -31.02 9.47
CA GLY A 229 11.54 -32.09 8.85
C GLY A 229 10.48 -31.65 7.81
N LEU A 230 10.32 -30.34 7.53
CA LEU A 230 9.27 -29.82 6.63
C LEU A 230 9.80 -28.91 5.51
N LYS A 231 11.09 -29.04 5.18
CA LYS A 231 11.74 -28.36 4.06
C LYS A 231 11.28 -28.98 2.73
N VAL A 232 10.29 -28.38 2.07
CA VAL A 232 10.26 -28.06 0.62
C VAL A 232 8.93 -27.35 0.36
N GLY A 233 9.00 -26.05 -0.01
CA GLY A 233 7.88 -25.33 -0.62
C GLY A 233 7.35 -24.10 0.13
N LEU A 234 8.20 -23.13 0.47
CA LEU A 234 7.77 -21.77 0.88
C LEU A 234 8.88 -20.70 0.84
N GLU A 235 9.99 -20.97 0.14
CA GLU A 235 11.23 -20.18 0.29
C GLU A 235 11.22 -18.80 -0.39
N ASN A 236 10.13 -18.35 -1.04
CA ASN A 236 10.13 -17.05 -1.75
C ASN A 236 9.01 -16.05 -1.39
N VAL A 237 8.21 -16.27 -0.33
CA VAL A 237 7.17 -15.29 0.09
C VAL A 237 7.61 -14.44 1.30
N ILE A 238 8.66 -14.86 2.02
CA ILE A 238 9.11 -14.20 3.26
C ILE A 238 10.24 -13.18 2.96
N GLY A 239 10.07 -12.39 1.90
CA GLY A 239 11.01 -11.31 1.52
C GLY A 239 10.47 -9.91 1.77
N GLY A 240 9.19 -9.75 2.09
CA GLY A 240 8.59 -8.42 2.17
C GLY A 240 7.27 -8.40 2.91
N MET A 241 7.32 -8.45 4.24
CA MET A 241 6.38 -7.76 5.14
C MET A 241 6.82 -7.96 6.58
N ALA A 242 7.43 -6.91 7.13
CA ALA A 242 7.63 -6.72 8.56
C ALA A 242 7.38 -5.24 8.88
N ALA A 243 6.26 -4.71 8.40
CA ALA A 243 5.74 -3.42 8.82
C ALA A 243 4.53 -3.72 9.72
N GLY A 244 4.75 -3.71 11.04
CA GLY A 244 3.73 -4.11 12.00
C GLY A 244 4.27 -4.15 13.41
N GLY A 245 4.82 -3.03 13.87
CA GLY A 245 5.29 -2.85 15.24
C GLY A 245 4.96 -1.45 15.74
N GLY A 246 3.70 -1.02 15.59
CA GLY A 246 3.34 0.36 15.86
C GLY A 246 1.88 0.65 16.18
N ILE A 247 1.03 -0.33 16.55
CA ILE A 247 -0.38 -0.06 16.93
C ILE A 247 -0.92 -1.05 17.99
N ALA A 248 -0.09 -1.78 18.73
CA ALA A 248 -0.61 -2.62 19.83
C ALA A 248 -0.97 -1.80 21.09
N SER A 249 -0.32 -0.65 21.32
CA SER A 249 -0.55 0.16 22.52
C SER A 249 -1.59 1.28 22.36
N ALA A 250 -2.19 1.43 21.17
CA ALA A 250 -3.16 2.51 20.89
C ALA A 250 -4.60 2.02 20.63
N VAL A 251 -4.83 0.70 20.47
CA VAL A 251 -6.17 0.13 20.17
C VAL A 251 -6.64 -0.82 21.27
N GLU A 252 -6.39 -0.48 22.54
CA GLU A 252 -7.07 -1.13 23.67
C GLU A 252 -8.40 -0.43 24.03
N LYS A 253 -8.82 0.59 23.27
CA LYS A 253 -9.86 1.54 23.71
C LYS A 253 -11.17 1.63 22.92
N ALA A 254 -11.46 0.74 21.96
CA ALA A 254 -12.67 0.92 21.13
C ALA A 254 -13.63 -0.28 21.02
N MET A 255 -13.29 -1.50 21.43
CA MET A 255 -14.25 -2.61 21.47
C MET A 255 -14.38 -3.18 22.87
N ASP A 256 -15.58 -3.06 23.43
CA ASP A 256 -15.99 -3.77 24.64
C ASP A 256 -15.84 -5.28 24.40
N MET A 257 -14.89 -5.92 25.07
CA MET A 257 -14.54 -7.34 24.87
C MET A 257 -15.77 -8.25 24.97
N SER A 258 -16.72 -7.90 25.84
CA SER A 258 -17.97 -8.62 26.01
C SER A 258 -18.86 -8.57 24.75
N LYS A 259 -18.87 -7.45 24.03
CA LYS A 259 -19.64 -7.26 22.80
C LYS A 259 -18.98 -7.93 21.59
N LEU A 260 -17.64 -7.94 21.53
CA LEU A 260 -16.91 -8.62 20.46
C LEU A 260 -17.10 -10.13 20.55
N GLN A 261 -16.92 -10.72 21.74
CA GLN A 261 -17.13 -12.15 21.95
C GLN A 261 -18.57 -12.56 21.62
N THR A 262 -19.56 -11.79 22.09
CA THR A 262 -20.98 -11.99 21.74
C THR A 262 -21.21 -11.92 20.23
N LYS A 263 -20.59 -10.95 19.53
CA LYS A 263 -20.72 -10.84 18.07
C LYS A 263 -20.08 -12.04 17.36
N ILE A 264 -18.91 -12.50 17.80
CA ILE A 264 -18.26 -13.70 17.25
C ILE A 264 -19.16 -14.92 17.43
N ASP A 265 -19.68 -15.13 18.64
CA ASP A 265 -20.60 -16.24 18.97
C ASP A 265 -21.86 -16.27 18.09
N ILE A 266 -22.36 -15.10 17.70
CA ILE A 266 -23.58 -14.96 16.88
C ILE A 266 -23.27 -15.08 15.39
N THR A 267 -22.14 -14.53 14.93
CA THR A 267 -21.90 -14.30 13.49
C THR A 267 -20.93 -15.27 12.84
N PHE A 268 -20.09 -15.96 13.62
CA PHE A 268 -19.10 -16.91 13.11
C PHE A 268 -19.57 -18.34 13.28
N ASP A 269 -19.65 -19.06 12.16
CA ASP A 269 -19.88 -20.51 12.11
C ASP A 269 -18.53 -21.24 12.21
N VAL A 270 -17.89 -21.16 13.39
CA VAL A 270 -16.58 -21.80 13.66
C VAL A 270 -16.64 -22.65 14.94
N PRO A 271 -15.80 -23.69 15.06
CA PRO A 271 -15.69 -24.47 16.30
C PRO A 271 -15.32 -23.60 17.51
N GLU A 272 -15.72 -24.02 18.71
CA GLU A 272 -15.38 -23.31 19.96
C GLU A 272 -13.86 -23.10 20.12
N SER A 273 -13.06 -24.08 19.68
CA SER A 273 -11.59 -24.01 19.71
C SER A 273 -11.01 -22.89 18.84
N SER A 274 -11.74 -22.46 17.80
CA SER A 274 -11.30 -21.46 16.84
C SER A 274 -11.72 -20.04 17.21
N LYS A 275 -12.66 -19.87 18.16
CA LYS A 275 -13.17 -18.55 18.56
C LYS A 275 -12.09 -17.63 19.09
N GLN A 276 -11.14 -18.17 19.86
CA GLN A 276 -10.02 -17.38 20.37
C GLN A 276 -9.08 -16.92 19.24
N SER A 277 -8.82 -17.78 18.26
CA SER A 277 -8.03 -17.44 17.08
C SER A 277 -8.71 -16.39 16.22
N VAL A 278 -10.02 -16.51 16.01
CA VAL A 278 -10.85 -15.51 15.33
C VAL A 278 -10.82 -14.17 16.06
N GLU A 279 -11.00 -14.17 17.38
CA GLU A 279 -10.94 -12.95 18.19
C GLU A 279 -9.58 -12.26 18.08
N ALA A 280 -8.49 -13.04 18.18
CA ALA A 280 -7.14 -12.55 18.01
C ALA A 280 -6.89 -11.98 16.61
N ALA A 281 -7.43 -12.62 15.58
CA ALA A 281 -7.35 -12.16 14.20
C ALA A 281 -8.10 -10.83 13.99
N VAL A 282 -9.34 -10.71 14.49
CA VAL A 282 -10.12 -9.45 14.41
C VAL A 282 -9.38 -8.31 15.10
N ARG A 283 -8.83 -8.55 16.29
CA ARG A 283 -8.03 -7.56 17.02
C ARG A 283 -6.76 -7.19 16.25
N GLY A 284 -6.07 -8.18 15.70
CA GLY A 284 -4.88 -7.97 14.89
C GLY A 284 -5.16 -7.08 13.68
N VAL A 285 -6.20 -7.39 12.91
CA VAL A 285 -6.64 -6.60 11.74
C VAL A 285 -7.07 -5.19 12.15
N THR A 286 -7.83 -5.04 13.24
CA THR A 286 -8.22 -3.72 13.76
C THR A 286 -6.99 -2.90 14.16
N ALA A 287 -6.00 -3.56 14.77
CA ALA A 287 -4.73 -2.92 15.10
C ALA A 287 -3.95 -2.49 13.85
N TYR A 288 -4.17 -3.08 12.68
CA TYR A 288 -3.59 -2.58 11.42
C TYR A 288 -4.24 -1.29 10.91
N GLY A 289 -5.30 -0.80 11.54
CA GLY A 289 -6.00 0.43 11.15
C GLY A 289 -7.25 0.19 10.31
N VAL A 290 -7.63 -1.07 10.10
CA VAL A 290 -8.92 -1.43 9.48
C VAL A 290 -10.04 -1.13 10.47
N ASP A 291 -11.16 -0.60 9.97
CA ASP A 291 -12.35 -0.35 10.81
C ASP A 291 -12.81 -1.64 11.53
N ALA A 292 -13.34 -1.51 12.74
CA ALA A 292 -13.70 -2.66 13.57
C ALA A 292 -14.79 -3.55 12.94
N GLU A 293 -15.74 -2.96 12.22
CA GLU A 293 -16.82 -3.69 11.55
C GLU A 293 -16.30 -4.39 10.30
N ALA A 294 -15.46 -3.72 9.52
CA ALA A 294 -14.76 -4.32 8.37
C ALA A 294 -13.79 -5.42 8.81
N SER A 295 -13.11 -5.25 9.94
CA SER A 295 -12.21 -6.26 10.54
C SER A 295 -12.98 -7.52 10.91
N LEU A 296 -14.11 -7.35 11.60
CA LEU A 296 -14.98 -8.46 11.97
C LEU A 296 -15.51 -9.19 10.72
N GLU A 297 -16.01 -8.44 9.74
CA GLU A 297 -16.59 -9.01 8.52
C GLU A 297 -15.55 -9.71 7.63
N GLY A 298 -14.36 -9.13 7.44
CA GLY A 298 -13.32 -9.74 6.61
C GLY A 298 -12.72 -10.98 7.26
N VAL A 299 -12.53 -10.99 8.59
CA VAL A 299 -12.12 -12.22 9.31
C VAL A 299 -13.22 -13.29 9.23
N ARG A 300 -14.49 -12.90 9.37
CA ARG A 300 -15.63 -13.83 9.18
C ARG A 300 -15.62 -14.44 7.80
N ARG A 301 -15.42 -13.61 6.77
CA ARG A 301 -15.38 -14.03 5.37
C ARG A 301 -14.22 -15.00 5.13
N GLN A 302 -13.02 -14.70 5.62
CA GLN A 302 -11.87 -15.58 5.44
C GLN A 302 -12.13 -16.98 6.02
N TRP A 303 -12.62 -17.05 7.26
CA TRP A 303 -12.93 -18.35 7.90
C TRP A 303 -14.08 -19.09 7.20
N ALA A 304 -15.01 -18.37 6.59
CA ALA A 304 -16.10 -18.96 5.81
C ALA A 304 -15.63 -19.49 4.44
N LEU A 305 -14.71 -18.78 3.77
CA LEU A 305 -14.13 -19.20 2.49
C LEU A 305 -13.18 -20.39 2.66
N ASN A 306 -12.49 -20.47 3.79
CA ASN A 306 -11.42 -21.44 4.04
C ASN A 306 -11.68 -22.30 5.29
N LYS A 307 -12.89 -22.89 5.37
CA LYS A 307 -13.32 -23.72 6.51
C LYS A 307 -12.42 -24.93 6.80
N ASN A 308 -11.69 -25.41 5.79
CA ASN A 308 -10.84 -26.60 5.89
C ASN A 308 -9.35 -26.25 6.07
N VAL A 309 -9.02 -24.98 6.23
CA VAL A 309 -7.67 -24.45 6.44
C VAL A 309 -7.46 -24.18 7.93
N SER A 310 -6.21 -24.28 8.42
CA SER A 310 -5.94 -24.02 9.84
C SER A 310 -6.21 -22.57 10.23
N ASP A 311 -6.55 -22.35 11.50
CA ASP A 311 -6.77 -21.00 12.04
C ASP A 311 -5.54 -20.11 11.87
N GLU A 312 -4.33 -20.67 12.00
CA GLU A 312 -3.07 -19.95 11.82
C GLU A 312 -2.88 -19.48 10.38
N ALA A 313 -3.21 -20.33 9.40
CA ALA A 313 -3.13 -19.97 7.99
C ALA A 313 -4.20 -18.92 7.63
N ASN A 314 -5.44 -19.07 8.12
CA ASN A 314 -6.46 -18.04 7.97
C ASN A 314 -6.07 -16.70 8.61
N ALA A 315 -5.45 -16.74 9.80
CA ALA A 315 -4.94 -15.54 10.48
C ALA A 315 -3.82 -14.86 9.69
N ALA A 316 -2.94 -15.63 9.06
CA ALA A 316 -1.87 -15.10 8.20
C ALA A 316 -2.44 -14.36 6.98
N ILE A 317 -3.46 -14.93 6.32
CA ILE A 317 -4.10 -14.30 5.16
C ILE A 317 -4.76 -12.97 5.54
N VAL A 318 -5.59 -12.94 6.59
CA VAL A 318 -6.26 -11.68 6.99
C VAL A 318 -5.27 -10.61 7.45
N LYS A 319 -4.16 -11.02 8.05
CA LYS A 319 -3.08 -10.10 8.41
C LYS A 319 -2.41 -9.52 7.16
N GLY A 320 -2.07 -10.36 6.17
CA GLY A 320 -1.51 -9.91 4.90
C GLY A 320 -2.46 -8.96 4.16
N ALA A 321 -3.74 -9.31 4.09
CA ALA A 321 -4.76 -8.50 3.43
C ALA A 321 -4.96 -7.15 4.14
N ALA A 322 -4.94 -7.12 5.48
CA ALA A 322 -5.03 -5.89 6.24
C ALA A 322 -3.85 -4.94 5.94
N VAL A 323 -2.64 -5.49 5.79
CA VAL A 323 -1.47 -4.69 5.42
C VAL A 323 -1.61 -4.11 4.02
N ILE A 324 -2.06 -4.91 3.05
CA ILE A 324 -2.28 -4.43 1.67
C ILE A 324 -3.36 -3.35 1.65
N ALA A 325 -4.52 -3.61 2.25
CA ALA A 325 -5.64 -2.65 2.27
C ALA A 325 -5.27 -1.31 2.90
N GLN A 326 -4.37 -1.30 3.88
CA GLN A 326 -3.89 -0.07 4.52
C GLN A 326 -2.72 0.58 3.80
N SER A 327 -2.08 -0.13 2.87
CA SER A 327 -0.94 0.36 2.07
C SER A 327 -1.38 1.02 0.77
N TYR A 328 -2.53 0.64 0.21
CA TYR A 328 -3.04 1.14 -1.06
C TYR A 328 -4.43 1.76 -0.88
N GLU A 329 -4.55 3.04 -1.27
CA GLU A 329 -5.84 3.73 -1.27
C GLU A 329 -6.79 3.08 -2.29
N GLY A 330 -8.06 2.91 -1.91
CA GLY A 330 -9.08 2.31 -2.78
C GLY A 330 -9.27 0.80 -2.61
N ILE A 331 -8.41 0.11 -1.84
CA ILE A 331 -8.60 -1.30 -1.52
C ILE A 331 -9.54 -1.47 -0.31
N ASP A 332 -10.69 -2.11 -0.54
CA ASP A 332 -11.53 -2.60 0.55
C ASP A 332 -10.98 -3.91 1.11
N PHE A 333 -10.81 -3.97 2.44
CA PHE A 333 -10.25 -5.14 3.10
C PHE A 333 -11.11 -6.40 2.90
N THR A 334 -12.43 -6.28 2.95
CA THR A 334 -13.34 -7.43 2.85
C THR A 334 -13.44 -7.94 1.42
N GLU A 335 -13.37 -7.04 0.44
CA GLU A 335 -13.26 -7.35 -0.98
C GLU A 335 -11.94 -8.04 -1.28
N LEU A 336 -10.80 -7.50 -0.82
CA LEU A 336 -9.48 -8.11 -1.04
C LEU A 336 -9.40 -9.56 -0.53
N ILE A 337 -10.04 -9.88 0.60
CA ILE A 337 -10.12 -11.26 1.10
C ILE A 337 -10.82 -12.20 0.12
N GLN A 338 -11.91 -11.73 -0.49
CA GLN A 338 -12.64 -12.49 -1.49
C GLN A 338 -11.83 -12.60 -2.79
N GLU A 339 -11.34 -11.47 -3.31
CA GLU A 339 -10.58 -11.42 -4.56
C GLU A 339 -9.34 -12.31 -4.50
N THR A 340 -8.56 -12.26 -3.41
CA THR A 340 -7.38 -13.12 -3.27
C THR A 340 -7.73 -14.60 -3.18
N ASN A 341 -8.91 -14.96 -2.66
CA ASN A 341 -9.38 -16.34 -2.69
C ASN A 341 -9.74 -16.77 -4.12
N GLU A 342 -10.45 -15.92 -4.85
CA GLU A 342 -10.86 -16.16 -6.24
C GLU A 342 -9.65 -16.27 -7.17
N ILE A 343 -8.68 -15.35 -7.05
CA ILE A 343 -7.39 -15.39 -7.76
C ILE A 343 -6.67 -16.71 -7.48
N GLY A 344 -6.58 -17.12 -6.21
CA GLY A 344 -5.94 -18.38 -5.83
C GLY A 344 -6.58 -19.59 -6.51
N ASN A 345 -7.91 -19.63 -6.51
CA ASN A 345 -8.68 -20.70 -7.13
C ASN A 345 -8.55 -20.74 -8.65
N GLU A 346 -8.66 -19.59 -9.33
CA GLU A 346 -8.59 -19.50 -10.81
C GLU A 346 -7.19 -19.79 -11.34
N LEU A 347 -6.14 -19.38 -10.61
CA LEU A 347 -4.75 -19.61 -10.99
C LEU A 347 -4.18 -20.94 -10.49
N GLY A 348 -4.91 -21.65 -9.63
CA GLY A 348 -4.43 -22.91 -9.03
C GLY A 348 -3.25 -22.72 -8.07
N ILE A 349 -3.17 -21.56 -7.38
CA ILE A 349 -2.14 -21.24 -6.40
C ILE A 349 -2.73 -21.13 -4.98
N SER A 350 -1.88 -21.14 -3.95
CA SER A 350 -2.35 -20.87 -2.60
C SER A 350 -2.89 -19.44 -2.49
N GLN A 351 -3.85 -19.21 -1.60
CA GLN A 351 -4.35 -17.85 -1.35
C GLN A 351 -3.24 -16.91 -0.85
N ASP A 352 -2.24 -17.44 -0.14
CA ASP A 352 -1.05 -16.68 0.25
C ASP A 352 -0.23 -16.24 -0.98
N GLY A 353 -0.07 -17.14 -1.97
CA GLY A 353 0.53 -16.82 -3.26
C GLY A 353 -0.28 -15.78 -4.04
N ALA A 354 -1.60 -15.89 -4.06
CA ALA A 354 -2.49 -14.92 -4.68
C ALA A 354 -2.40 -13.53 -4.03
N LEU A 355 -2.30 -13.48 -2.70
CA LEU A 355 -2.10 -12.26 -1.94
C LEU A 355 -0.72 -11.62 -2.23
N GLY A 356 0.31 -12.45 -2.38
CA GLY A 356 1.64 -12.03 -2.81
C GLY A 356 1.65 -11.43 -4.23
N LEU A 357 1.01 -12.11 -5.19
CA LEU A 357 0.84 -11.67 -6.58
C LEU A 357 0.09 -10.33 -6.63
N THR A 358 -1.04 -10.24 -5.93
CA THR A 358 -1.85 -9.02 -5.85
C THR A 358 -1.02 -7.84 -5.35
N ASN A 359 -0.25 -8.03 -4.28
CA ASN A 359 0.64 -7.00 -3.76
C ASN A 359 1.76 -6.63 -4.75
N ALA A 360 2.31 -7.60 -5.49
CA ALA A 360 3.34 -7.33 -6.49
C ALA A 360 2.79 -6.43 -7.62
N LEU A 361 1.61 -6.76 -8.16
CA LEU A 361 0.94 -5.97 -9.18
C LEU A 361 0.57 -4.56 -8.70
N LEU A 362 0.02 -4.43 -7.48
CA LEU A 362 -0.28 -3.13 -6.87
C LEU A 362 0.97 -2.25 -6.71
N LYS A 363 2.13 -2.84 -6.34
CA LYS A 363 3.41 -2.10 -6.27
C LYS A 363 3.86 -1.57 -7.63
N MET A 364 3.52 -2.27 -8.71
CA MET A 364 3.85 -1.88 -10.07
C MET A 364 2.90 -0.81 -10.63
N GLY A 365 1.78 -0.54 -9.94
CA GLY A 365 0.79 0.45 -10.34
C GLY A 365 -0.46 -0.15 -10.98
N PHE A 366 -0.72 -1.44 -10.75
CA PHE A 366 -2.01 -2.05 -11.10
C PHE A 366 -3.15 -1.31 -10.39
N PRO A 367 -4.28 -1.01 -11.07
CA PRO A 367 -5.37 -0.23 -10.48
C PRO A 367 -6.01 -0.95 -9.28
N PRO A 368 -6.03 -0.34 -8.08
CA PRO A 368 -6.62 -0.93 -6.88
C PRO A 368 -8.09 -1.34 -7.05
N GLU A 369 -8.85 -0.61 -7.84
CA GLU A 369 -10.28 -0.85 -8.07
C GLU A 369 -10.59 -1.94 -9.10
N GLN A 370 -9.57 -2.65 -9.61
CA GLN A 370 -9.71 -3.64 -10.69
C GLN A 370 -9.09 -5.00 -10.32
N LEU A 371 -9.03 -5.35 -9.03
CA LEU A 371 -8.40 -6.61 -8.62
C LEU A 371 -9.10 -7.86 -9.18
N ASP A 372 -10.40 -7.76 -9.45
CA ASP A 372 -11.24 -8.78 -10.09
C ASP A 372 -10.70 -9.22 -11.47
N ILE A 373 -10.09 -8.30 -12.21
CA ILE A 373 -9.39 -8.56 -13.48
C ILE A 373 -8.33 -9.67 -13.30
N ILE A 374 -7.66 -9.73 -12.15
CA ILE A 374 -6.62 -10.74 -11.92
C ILE A 374 -7.24 -12.13 -11.91
N ALA A 375 -8.37 -12.32 -11.23
CA ALA A 375 -9.07 -13.60 -11.19
C ALA A 375 -9.71 -13.92 -12.55
N GLU A 376 -10.44 -12.97 -13.12
CA GLU A 376 -11.21 -13.17 -14.35
C GLU A 376 -10.29 -13.52 -15.53
N TYR A 377 -9.31 -12.67 -15.82
CA TYR A 377 -8.42 -12.87 -16.95
C TYR A 377 -7.32 -13.88 -16.66
N GLY A 378 -6.86 -13.93 -15.42
CA GLY A 378 -5.92 -14.96 -14.99
C GLY A 378 -6.49 -16.36 -15.19
N GLY A 379 -7.74 -16.58 -14.80
CA GLY A 379 -8.45 -17.84 -15.05
C GLY A 379 -8.61 -18.15 -16.53
N GLN A 380 -8.86 -17.15 -17.39
CA GLN A 380 -8.92 -17.35 -18.84
C GLN A 380 -7.57 -17.82 -19.40
N LEU A 381 -6.47 -17.19 -18.98
CA LEU A 381 -5.12 -17.57 -19.36
C LEU A 381 -4.76 -18.97 -18.82
N THR A 382 -5.10 -19.28 -17.57
CA THR A 382 -4.89 -20.62 -17.01
C THR A 382 -5.67 -21.68 -17.80
N ARG A 383 -6.92 -21.39 -18.21
CA ARG A 383 -7.69 -22.26 -19.13
C ARG A 383 -7.05 -22.39 -20.52
N ALA A 384 -6.35 -21.36 -20.99
CA ALA A 384 -5.56 -21.39 -22.21
C ALA A 384 -4.18 -22.08 -22.03
N GLY A 385 -3.91 -22.63 -20.84
CA GLY A 385 -2.73 -23.43 -20.54
C GLY A 385 -1.55 -22.65 -19.96
N TYR A 386 -1.75 -21.38 -19.59
CA TYR A 386 -0.71 -20.58 -18.93
C TYR A 386 -0.56 -20.93 -17.45
N SER A 387 0.67 -20.95 -16.95
CA SER A 387 0.92 -21.10 -15.50
C SER A 387 0.65 -19.80 -14.76
N ALA A 388 0.45 -19.86 -13.44
CA ALA A 388 0.23 -18.67 -12.62
C ALA A 388 1.38 -17.65 -12.71
N GLU A 389 2.62 -18.13 -12.84
CA GLU A 389 3.80 -17.27 -13.05
C GLU A 389 3.78 -16.58 -14.41
N GLU A 390 3.30 -17.27 -15.46
CA GLU A 390 3.13 -16.67 -16.79
C GLU A 390 2.02 -15.63 -16.78
N VAL A 391 0.91 -15.92 -16.09
CA VAL A 391 -0.18 -14.97 -15.89
C VAL A 391 0.32 -13.72 -15.18
N GLN A 392 1.08 -13.89 -14.09
CA GLN A 392 1.68 -12.78 -13.37
C GLN A 392 2.57 -11.94 -14.29
N ALA A 393 3.48 -12.56 -15.04
CA ALA A 393 4.38 -11.84 -15.96
C ALA A 393 3.62 -11.08 -17.06
N ILE A 394 2.52 -11.65 -17.58
CA ILE A 394 1.66 -10.98 -18.57
C ILE A 394 1.00 -9.75 -17.94
N MET A 395 0.47 -9.86 -16.72
CA MET A 395 -0.15 -8.75 -16.01
C MET A 395 0.87 -7.67 -15.66
N GLU A 396 2.06 -8.04 -15.21
CA GLU A 396 3.17 -7.12 -14.95
C GLU A 396 3.55 -6.32 -16.21
N ALA A 397 3.66 -6.98 -17.37
CA ALA A 397 3.90 -6.32 -18.65
C ALA A 397 2.74 -5.41 -19.07
N GLY A 398 1.49 -5.79 -18.78
CA GLY A 398 0.30 -4.97 -18.99
C GLY A 398 0.36 -3.66 -18.19
N VAL A 399 0.79 -3.74 -16.92
CA VAL A 399 1.00 -2.59 -16.04
C VAL A 399 2.07 -1.66 -16.60
N GLU A 400 3.22 -2.18 -17.02
CA GLU A 400 4.34 -1.38 -17.55
C GLU A 400 4.00 -0.63 -18.84
N THR A 401 3.20 -1.26 -19.71
CA THR A 401 2.85 -0.70 -21.02
C THR A 401 1.67 0.29 -20.94
N GLY A 402 0.91 0.30 -19.84
CA GLY A 402 -0.27 1.13 -19.66
C GLY A 402 -1.42 0.80 -20.61
N THR A 403 -1.29 -0.29 -21.37
CA THR A 403 -2.26 -0.76 -22.37
C THR A 403 -3.27 -1.69 -21.71
N TRP A 404 -4.24 -1.11 -21.03
CA TRP A 404 -5.33 -1.83 -20.37
C TRP A 404 -6.45 -2.27 -21.32
N ASN A 405 -6.20 -2.30 -22.63
CA ASN A 405 -7.10 -2.96 -23.57
C ASN A 405 -6.83 -4.46 -23.53
N ILE A 406 -7.07 -5.03 -22.35
CA ILE A 406 -6.71 -6.38 -21.94
C ILE A 406 -7.34 -7.41 -22.89
N ASP A 407 -8.58 -7.19 -23.35
CA ASP A 407 -9.22 -8.06 -24.33
C ASP A 407 -8.39 -8.27 -25.60
N ASN A 408 -7.88 -7.20 -26.20
CA ASN A 408 -7.06 -7.29 -27.42
C ASN A 408 -5.68 -7.90 -27.16
N LEU A 409 -5.08 -7.60 -26.00
CA LEU A 409 -3.81 -8.19 -25.60
C LEU A 409 -3.96 -9.70 -25.37
N LEU A 410 -5.05 -10.12 -24.73
CA LEU A 410 -5.31 -11.51 -24.38
C LEU A 410 -5.80 -12.33 -25.56
N ASP A 411 -6.64 -11.78 -26.45
CA ASP A 411 -6.97 -12.43 -27.71
C ASP A 411 -5.69 -12.64 -28.54
N GLY A 412 -4.81 -11.63 -28.63
CA GLY A 412 -3.52 -11.77 -29.31
C GLY A 412 -2.57 -12.79 -28.66
N LEU A 413 -2.52 -12.86 -27.33
CA LEU A 413 -1.70 -13.85 -26.62
C LEU A 413 -2.26 -15.27 -26.75
N LYS A 414 -3.58 -15.43 -26.60
CA LYS A 414 -4.28 -16.71 -26.74
C LYS A 414 -4.17 -17.24 -28.17
N GLU A 415 -4.57 -16.45 -29.15
CA GLU A 415 -4.44 -16.82 -30.57
C GLU A 415 -2.98 -17.05 -30.92
N GLY A 416 -2.08 -16.23 -30.38
CA GLY A 416 -0.67 -16.38 -30.62
C GLY A 416 -0.07 -17.68 -30.08
N ARG A 417 -0.46 -18.07 -28.86
CA ARG A 417 -0.06 -19.35 -28.28
C ARG A 417 -0.63 -20.53 -29.05
N ILE A 418 -1.90 -20.48 -29.44
CA ILE A 418 -2.54 -21.55 -30.22
C ILE A 418 -1.80 -21.74 -31.55
N LYS A 419 -1.60 -20.65 -32.31
CA LYS A 419 -0.90 -20.70 -33.60
C LYS A 419 0.57 -21.10 -33.47
N ALA A 420 1.27 -20.58 -32.47
CA ALA A 420 2.65 -20.97 -32.21
C ALA A 420 2.73 -22.47 -31.89
N ALA A 421 1.86 -22.99 -31.02
CA ALA A 421 1.81 -24.42 -30.67
C ALA A 421 1.51 -25.32 -31.88
N GLU A 422 0.64 -24.89 -32.81
CA GLU A 422 0.35 -25.62 -34.05
C GLU A 422 1.62 -25.87 -34.87
N PHE A 423 2.54 -24.91 -34.93
CA PHE A 423 3.81 -25.08 -35.65
C PHE A 423 4.72 -26.13 -35.03
N GLY A 424 4.49 -26.54 -33.77
CA GLY A 424 5.20 -27.65 -33.15
C GLY A 424 4.92 -29.00 -33.82
N GLN A 425 3.75 -29.14 -34.45
CA GLN A 425 3.35 -30.32 -35.23
C GLN A 425 3.93 -30.30 -36.66
N GLY A 426 4.41 -29.13 -37.12
CA GLY A 426 5.06 -28.94 -38.40
C GLY A 426 4.81 -27.56 -38.98
N VAL A 427 5.78 -27.04 -39.72
CA VAL A 427 5.67 -25.72 -40.38
C VAL A 427 5.14 -25.90 -41.81
N ASP A 428 3.97 -25.32 -42.08
CA ASP A 428 3.30 -25.41 -43.38
C ASP A 428 4.03 -24.64 -44.49
N LYS A 429 3.58 -24.83 -45.74
CA LYS A 429 4.19 -24.19 -46.91
C LYS A 429 4.07 -22.67 -46.85
N ALA A 430 2.92 -22.14 -46.42
CA ALA A 430 2.65 -20.71 -46.39
C ALA A 430 3.51 -19.98 -45.35
N MET A 431 3.83 -20.64 -44.23
CA MET A 431 4.75 -20.12 -43.23
C MET A 431 6.20 -20.17 -43.74
N LYS A 432 6.60 -21.25 -44.43
CA LYS A 432 7.93 -21.33 -45.06
C LYS A 432 8.18 -20.21 -46.08
N GLU A 433 7.18 -19.90 -46.91
CA GLU A 433 7.25 -18.80 -47.88
C GLU A 433 7.39 -17.44 -47.19
N ALA A 434 6.64 -17.19 -46.11
CA ALA A 434 6.74 -15.94 -45.35
C ALA A 434 8.07 -15.75 -44.60
N LEU A 435 8.77 -16.84 -44.29
CA LEU A 435 10.08 -16.82 -43.65
C LEU A 435 11.22 -16.48 -44.65
N GLU A 436 10.99 -16.64 -45.96
CA GLU A 436 12.03 -16.39 -46.97
C GLU A 436 12.58 -14.96 -46.84
N GLY A 437 13.90 -14.80 -46.84
CA GLY A 437 14.54 -13.48 -46.70
C GLY A 437 14.45 -12.87 -45.30
N THR A 438 14.07 -13.66 -44.29
CA THR A 438 14.22 -13.29 -42.87
C THR A 438 15.33 -14.13 -42.23
N ASN A 439 15.72 -13.78 -41.00
CA ASN A 439 16.70 -14.54 -40.22
C ASN A 439 16.07 -15.73 -39.45
N ILE A 440 14.78 -16.00 -39.67
CA ILE A 440 14.03 -17.02 -38.93
C ILE A 440 13.91 -18.28 -39.79
N SER A 441 14.34 -19.43 -39.28
CA SER A 441 14.27 -20.71 -40.01
C SER A 441 13.02 -21.51 -39.66
N ALA A 442 12.55 -22.35 -40.59
CA ALA A 442 11.40 -23.24 -40.33
C ALA A 442 11.68 -24.23 -39.18
N GLU A 443 12.92 -24.69 -39.02
CA GLU A 443 13.32 -25.53 -37.88
C GLU A 443 13.21 -24.79 -36.55
N GLN A 444 13.56 -23.50 -36.53
CA GLN A 444 13.44 -22.66 -35.34
C GLN A 444 11.97 -22.42 -34.98
N VAL A 445 11.13 -22.13 -35.97
CA VAL A 445 9.67 -22.01 -35.78
C VAL A 445 9.07 -23.31 -35.23
N GLN A 446 9.49 -24.46 -35.75
CA GLN A 446 9.01 -25.75 -35.25
C GLN A 446 9.46 -26.01 -33.79
N LYS A 447 10.70 -25.68 -33.44
CA LYS A 447 11.21 -25.80 -32.07
C LYS A 447 10.46 -24.89 -31.11
N TRP A 448 10.22 -23.64 -31.49
CA TRP A 448 9.39 -22.74 -30.69
C TRP A 448 8.00 -23.31 -30.50
N GLY A 449 7.35 -23.80 -31.56
CA GLY A 449 6.03 -24.38 -31.44
C GLY A 449 5.98 -25.62 -30.54
N GLN A 450 7.01 -26.47 -30.55
CA GLN A 450 7.11 -27.60 -29.62
C GLN A 450 7.26 -27.13 -28.17
N ALA A 451 8.10 -26.12 -27.92
CA ALA A 451 8.28 -25.54 -26.59
C ALA A 451 6.97 -24.88 -26.10
N VAL A 452 6.29 -24.12 -26.95
CA VAL A 452 4.99 -23.49 -26.63
C VAL A 452 3.92 -24.54 -26.36
N ALA A 453 3.87 -25.63 -27.13
CA ALA A 453 2.93 -26.73 -26.92
C ALA A 453 3.19 -27.49 -25.60
N ASN A 454 4.46 -27.67 -25.23
CA ASN A 454 4.84 -28.30 -23.96
C ASN A 454 4.57 -27.40 -22.74
N GLY A 455 4.50 -26.08 -22.94
CA GLY A 455 4.23 -25.09 -21.89
C GLY A 455 5.38 -24.88 -20.91
N GLY A 456 5.11 -24.13 -19.84
CA GLY A 456 6.08 -23.81 -18.80
C GLY A 456 7.18 -22.83 -19.26
N LYS A 457 8.28 -22.75 -18.49
CA LYS A 457 9.35 -21.76 -18.73
C LYS A 457 9.93 -21.78 -20.14
N GLU A 458 10.03 -22.95 -20.76
CA GLU A 458 10.54 -23.12 -22.13
C GLU A 458 9.55 -22.58 -23.18
N GLY A 459 8.24 -22.79 -22.97
CA GLY A 459 7.20 -22.22 -23.82
C GLY A 459 7.10 -20.70 -23.72
N SER A 460 7.20 -20.15 -22.50
CA SER A 460 7.27 -18.70 -22.27
C SER A 460 8.50 -18.05 -22.93
N ALA A 461 9.68 -18.69 -22.77
CA ALA A 461 10.89 -18.25 -23.44
C ALA A 461 10.72 -18.27 -24.97
N ALA A 462 10.12 -19.33 -25.52
CA ALA A 462 9.85 -19.43 -26.95
C ALA A 462 8.91 -18.32 -27.47
N MET A 463 7.85 -17.96 -26.74
CA MET A 463 6.98 -16.83 -27.11
C MET A 463 7.74 -15.49 -27.12
N THR A 464 8.63 -15.30 -26.13
CA THR A 464 9.50 -14.12 -26.05
C THR A 464 10.49 -14.08 -27.22
N GLU A 465 11.11 -15.23 -27.53
CA GLU A 465 12.04 -15.37 -28.65
C GLU A 465 11.35 -15.15 -30.00
N ILE A 466 10.10 -15.61 -30.18
CA ILE A 466 9.29 -15.31 -31.36
C ILE A 466 9.11 -13.79 -31.50
N ALA A 467 8.67 -13.10 -30.45
CA ALA A 467 8.47 -11.65 -30.48
C ALA A 467 9.76 -10.88 -30.78
N GLN A 468 10.87 -11.28 -30.14
CA GLN A 468 12.20 -10.71 -30.40
C GLN A 468 12.66 -10.95 -31.84
N ALA A 469 12.50 -12.16 -32.35
CA ALA A 469 12.88 -12.49 -33.72
C ALA A 469 12.06 -11.70 -34.73
N LEU A 470 10.76 -11.51 -34.49
CA LEU A 470 9.92 -10.64 -35.32
C LEU A 470 10.39 -9.18 -35.30
N SER A 471 10.76 -8.65 -34.13
CA SER A 471 11.27 -7.27 -34.02
C SER A 471 12.54 -7.03 -34.85
N GLN A 472 13.35 -8.08 -35.06
CA GLN A 472 14.60 -8.05 -35.83
C GLN A 472 14.38 -8.26 -37.33
N VAL A 473 13.14 -8.42 -37.80
CA VAL A 473 12.81 -8.43 -39.23
C VAL A 473 12.74 -6.97 -39.72
N ASP A 474 13.73 -6.58 -40.54
CA ASP A 474 13.86 -5.21 -41.05
C ASP A 474 12.72 -4.81 -42.00
N ASP A 475 12.23 -5.75 -42.81
CA ASP A 475 11.12 -5.52 -43.74
C ASP A 475 9.79 -5.47 -42.97
N GLU A 476 9.22 -4.26 -42.86
CA GLU A 476 7.94 -4.01 -42.18
C GLU A 476 6.78 -4.85 -42.72
N THR A 477 6.75 -5.12 -44.02
CA THR A 477 5.67 -5.90 -44.64
C THR A 477 5.78 -7.35 -44.22
N LYS A 478 6.99 -7.92 -44.27
CA LYS A 478 7.24 -9.30 -43.80
C LYS A 478 7.05 -9.45 -42.30
N ARG A 479 7.50 -8.47 -41.51
CA ARG A 479 7.31 -8.45 -40.06
C ARG A 479 5.83 -8.49 -39.70
N ASN A 480 4.99 -7.72 -40.39
CA ASN A 480 3.55 -7.74 -40.19
C ASN A 480 2.91 -9.06 -40.66
N GLU A 481 3.32 -9.60 -41.81
CA GLU A 481 2.82 -10.89 -42.30
C GLU A 481 3.13 -12.02 -41.31
N LEU A 482 4.38 -12.09 -40.82
CA LEU A 482 4.80 -13.07 -39.82
C LEU A 482 4.10 -12.82 -38.47
N GLY A 483 3.91 -11.56 -38.08
CA GLY A 483 3.13 -11.21 -36.89
C GLY A 483 1.71 -11.78 -36.94
N VAL A 484 1.01 -11.65 -38.06
CA VAL A 484 -0.35 -12.20 -38.23
C VAL A 484 -0.36 -13.73 -38.21
N LYS A 485 0.68 -14.36 -38.76
CA LYS A 485 0.83 -15.82 -38.73
C LYS A 485 1.12 -16.35 -37.33
N PHE A 486 1.91 -15.64 -36.52
CA PHE A 486 2.23 -16.04 -35.16
C PHE A 486 1.18 -15.65 -34.13
N PHE A 487 0.50 -14.51 -34.28
CA PHE A 487 -0.30 -13.89 -33.22
C PHE A 487 -1.78 -13.67 -33.55
N GLY A 488 -2.22 -13.92 -34.78
CA GLY A 488 -3.60 -13.61 -35.15
C GLY A 488 -3.78 -12.18 -35.65
N ARG A 489 -5.03 -11.76 -35.79
CA ARG A 489 -5.40 -10.42 -36.28
C ARG A 489 -5.76 -9.51 -35.13
#